data_AF-A0A3D2HSC8-F1
#
_entry.id   AF-A0A3D2HSC8-F1
#
_cell.length_a   1.000
_cell.length_b   1.000
_cell.length_c   1.000
_cell.angle_alpha   90.00
_cell.angle_beta   90.00
_cell.angle_gamma   90.00
#
_symmetry.space_group_name_H-M   'P 1'
#
loop_
_entity.id
_entity.type
_entity.pdbx_description
1 polymer ?
#
loop_
_entity_poly.entity_id
_entity_poly.type
_entity_poly.pdbx_seq_one_letter_code
_entity_poly.pdbx_strand_id
1 'polypeptide(L)'
;MKNTKNTKNRVIAIITTAVVTASIATTVCFTCSALANLKASTPDTAKTSASEHIDYTCGMPNPFTECKTIEEAQKISGIKFAVPEYSQSTILACEGMIEIQIAKDEIHTITIRKSADEGDNTGLFGDYQLKKINIGDCEVTLKTENGKIYAAYFTGEDGTISISCNTPLKLSEVKAMLQQLIDEGTKAKEDYTSASTGMPNPFIECNTLEDAAKIAQVNIKLPEYSQCTIYAVKNSFVEVQYPLNETSNITIRKSAGEEDISGVYDGKEMQLHSTDGVDVNVRLKDGKFISAYFTGDDGTYSITCDEPLEANEIIAIVDSIVSVNS
;
A
#
# COMPACT_ATOMS: atom_id res chain seq x y z
N MET A 1 -65.29 -19.48 24.48
CA MET A 1 -65.26 -18.08 24.94
C MET A 1 -63.83 -17.58 24.91
N LYS A 2 -63.62 -16.51 24.14
CA LYS A 2 -62.49 -15.54 24.11
C LYS A 2 -61.07 -16.13 23.96
N ASN A 3 -60.47 -16.10 22.76
CA ASN A 3 -59.67 -15.00 22.17
C ASN A 3 -58.61 -14.48 23.17
N THR A 4 -57.32 -14.41 22.82
CA THR A 4 -56.83 -13.63 21.68
C THR A 4 -55.45 -14.12 21.19
N LYS A 5 -55.33 -14.40 19.88
CA LYS A 5 -54.08 -14.32 19.11
C LYS A 5 -53.87 -12.87 18.70
N ASN A 6 -52.65 -12.34 18.75
CA ASN A 6 -52.26 -11.16 17.96
C ASN A 6 -50.74 -11.20 17.67
N THR A 7 -50.35 -11.53 16.42
CA THR A 7 -49.80 -10.63 15.36
C THR A 7 -48.32 -10.27 15.59
N LYS A 8 -47.34 -10.75 14.81
CA LYS A 8 -47.05 -10.49 13.38
C LYS A 8 -47.28 -9.03 12.94
N ASN A 9 -46.21 -8.23 12.92
CA ASN A 9 -46.00 -7.05 12.06
C ASN A 9 -44.61 -7.22 11.42
N ARG A 10 -44.46 -7.53 10.12
CA ARG A 10 -44.68 -6.72 8.88
C ARG A 10 -43.62 -5.61 8.75
N VAL A 11 -42.59 -5.81 7.90
CA VAL A 11 -42.53 -5.46 6.47
C VAL A 11 -42.71 -3.96 6.25
N ILE A 12 -41.64 -3.27 5.84
CA ILE A 12 -41.72 -2.09 4.96
C ILE A 12 -40.69 -2.28 3.84
N ALA A 13 -41.21 -2.78 2.71
CA ALA A 13 -40.73 -2.51 1.38
C ALA A 13 -41.91 -1.84 0.62
N ILE A 14 -41.63 -1.30 -0.57
CA ILE A 14 -42.55 -0.64 -1.52
C ILE A 14 -42.70 0.87 -1.16
N ILE A 15 -42.62 1.87 -2.05
CA ILE A 15 -43.24 1.94 -3.39
C ILE A 15 -42.47 2.84 -4.37
N THR A 16 -42.41 2.33 -5.59
CA THR A 16 -41.94 2.83 -6.88
C THR A 16 -42.82 3.96 -7.50
N THR A 17 -42.24 4.63 -8.50
CA THR A 17 -42.83 5.08 -9.79
C THR A 17 -43.29 6.55 -10.00
N ALA A 18 -42.48 7.23 -10.82
CA ALA A 18 -42.76 7.99 -12.06
C ALA A 18 -43.81 9.10 -12.10
N VAL A 19 -43.42 10.25 -12.70
CA VAL A 19 -44.16 10.91 -13.81
C VAL A 19 -43.18 11.60 -14.79
N VAL A 20 -43.45 11.37 -16.08
CA VAL A 20 -42.89 11.88 -17.35
C VAL A 20 -43.29 13.35 -17.59
N THR A 21 -42.51 14.18 -18.29
CA THR A 21 -42.78 14.76 -19.65
C THR A 21 -41.73 15.85 -19.93
N ALA A 22 -40.89 15.81 -20.98
CA ALA A 22 -41.11 16.01 -22.42
C ALA A 22 -40.80 17.45 -22.92
N SER A 23 -39.96 17.54 -23.97
CA SER A 23 -40.01 18.45 -25.17
C SER A 23 -38.67 19.17 -25.44
N ILE A 24 -37.88 18.81 -26.47
CA ILE A 24 -37.96 19.06 -27.95
C ILE A 24 -37.13 20.29 -28.39
N ALA A 25 -36.48 20.12 -29.56
CA ALA A 25 -35.92 21.11 -30.50
C ALA A 25 -34.42 21.46 -30.32
N THR A 26 -33.56 21.52 -31.35
CA THR A 26 -33.69 21.32 -32.81
C THR A 26 -32.28 21.23 -33.41
N THR A 27 -32.16 20.42 -34.47
CA THR A 27 -31.06 20.34 -35.44
C THR A 27 -30.74 21.68 -36.11
N VAL A 28 -29.46 21.98 -36.33
CA VAL A 28 -29.00 22.75 -37.50
C VAL A 28 -27.75 22.10 -38.07
N CYS A 29 -27.90 21.50 -39.25
CA CYS A 29 -26.81 21.26 -40.20
C CYS A 29 -26.35 22.60 -40.78
N PHE A 30 -25.04 22.79 -40.89
CA PHE A 30 -24.46 23.59 -41.96
C PHE A 30 -23.32 22.80 -42.60
N THR A 31 -23.60 22.20 -43.73
CA THR A 31 -22.62 22.00 -44.79
C THR A 31 -22.39 23.34 -45.49
N CYS A 32 -21.15 23.68 -45.83
CA CYS A 32 -20.87 24.42 -47.06
C CYS A 32 -19.44 24.18 -47.51
N SER A 33 -19.32 24.06 -48.82
CA SER A 33 -18.27 23.41 -49.57
C SER A 33 -17.29 24.41 -50.19
N ALA A 34 -16.06 23.91 -50.42
CA ALA A 34 -15.20 24.15 -51.58
C ALA A 34 -14.57 25.54 -51.83
N LEU A 35 -13.24 25.55 -52.05
CA LEU A 35 -12.50 25.91 -53.30
C LEU A 35 -10.99 25.97 -52.94
N ALA A 36 -10.15 25.03 -53.37
CA ALA A 36 -9.48 24.92 -54.67
C ALA A 36 -8.13 25.68 -54.78
N ASN A 37 -7.06 24.88 -54.92
CA ASN A 37 -5.82 25.04 -55.73
C ASN A 37 -4.89 26.26 -55.55
N LEU A 38 -3.57 26.01 -55.43
CA LEU A 38 -2.62 26.04 -56.57
C LEU A 38 -1.18 25.58 -56.21
N LYS A 39 -0.71 24.58 -56.98
CA LYS A 39 0.62 24.35 -57.59
C LYS A 39 1.95 24.59 -56.85
N ALA A 40 2.64 23.45 -56.68
CA ALA A 40 4.04 23.08 -56.97
C ALA A 40 5.05 24.07 -57.58
N SER A 41 6.29 24.01 -57.06
CA SER A 41 7.53 23.96 -57.85
C SER A 41 8.72 23.36 -57.05
N THR A 42 9.29 22.26 -57.56
CA THR A 42 10.63 21.66 -57.31
C THR A 42 11.73 22.40 -58.11
N PRO A 43 13.04 22.01 -58.19
CA PRO A 43 13.95 21.13 -57.40
C PRO A 43 15.36 21.77 -57.11
N ASP A 44 16.32 20.92 -56.71
CA ASP A 44 17.81 21.02 -56.70
C ASP A 44 18.52 21.46 -55.40
N THR A 45 19.10 20.55 -54.61
CA THR A 45 20.27 19.64 -54.78
C THR A 45 21.64 20.32 -54.52
N ALA A 46 22.23 19.87 -53.41
CA ALA A 46 23.65 19.78 -53.05
C ALA A 46 24.46 21.05 -52.74
N LYS A 47 24.89 21.15 -51.47
CA LYS A 47 26.31 20.99 -51.11
C LYS A 47 26.50 20.70 -49.62
N THR A 48 27.30 19.68 -49.38
CA THR A 48 27.85 19.16 -48.13
C THR A 48 28.54 20.23 -47.28
N SER A 49 28.27 20.25 -45.97
CA SER A 49 29.24 20.66 -44.95
C SER A 49 28.90 19.97 -43.63
N ALA A 50 29.92 19.43 -42.99
CA ALA A 50 29.86 18.88 -41.63
C ALA A 50 29.14 19.84 -40.67
N SER A 51 28.31 19.29 -39.79
CA SER A 51 27.74 19.96 -38.62
C SER A 51 28.03 19.02 -37.46
N GLU A 52 29.11 19.27 -36.73
CA GLU A 52 29.12 20.11 -35.54
C GLU A 52 28.17 19.57 -34.48
N HIS A 53 28.81 19.17 -33.39
CA HIS A 53 28.25 18.81 -32.11
C HIS A 53 27.24 19.89 -31.68
N ILE A 54 25.97 19.68 -31.99
CA ILE A 54 24.90 20.60 -31.59
C ILE A 54 24.59 20.26 -30.14
N ASP A 55 25.26 20.98 -29.26
CA ASP A 55 24.89 21.15 -27.86
C ASP A 55 23.48 21.76 -27.81
N TYR A 56 22.47 20.89 -27.67
CA TYR A 56 21.11 21.30 -27.43
C TYR A 56 20.90 21.46 -25.92
N THR A 57 21.17 22.67 -25.40
CA THR A 57 20.54 23.12 -24.16
C THR A 57 19.40 24.08 -24.48
N CYS A 58 18.18 23.56 -24.59
CA CYS A 58 16.98 24.32 -24.25
C CYS A 58 15.85 23.35 -23.88
N GLY A 59 15.68 23.15 -22.58
CA GLY A 59 14.71 22.29 -21.92
C GLY A 59 15.14 22.17 -20.47
N MET A 60 14.20 22.07 -19.53
CA MET A 60 14.58 21.73 -18.15
C MET A 60 15.54 20.54 -18.17
N PRO A 61 16.61 20.54 -17.33
CA PRO A 61 17.50 19.40 -17.26
C PRO A 61 16.67 18.12 -17.07
N ASN A 62 17.05 17.04 -17.76
CA ASN A 62 16.40 15.75 -17.56
C ASN A 62 16.30 15.48 -16.05
N PRO A 63 15.10 15.37 -15.47
CA PRO A 63 14.95 15.28 -14.03
C PRO A 63 15.50 13.97 -13.48
N PHE A 64 15.75 12.98 -14.34
CA PHE A 64 16.27 11.67 -13.96
C PHE A 64 17.78 11.71 -13.78
N THR A 65 18.21 11.16 -12.64
CA THR A 65 19.59 10.83 -12.31
C THR A 65 19.82 9.34 -12.53
N GLU A 66 20.89 8.98 -13.23
CA GLU A 66 21.29 7.58 -13.39
C GLU A 66 21.86 7.03 -12.08
N CYS A 67 21.34 5.89 -11.65
CA CYS A 67 21.65 5.22 -10.38
C CYS A 67 22.39 3.91 -10.64
N LYS A 68 23.31 3.55 -9.76
CA LYS A 68 24.03 2.27 -9.86
C LYS A 68 23.24 1.11 -9.26
N THR A 69 22.41 1.39 -8.27
CA THR A 69 21.62 0.38 -7.56
C THR A 69 20.19 0.87 -7.37
N ILE A 70 19.28 -0.08 -7.09
CA ILE A 70 17.90 0.27 -6.82
C ILE A 70 17.77 1.08 -5.51
N GLU A 71 18.60 0.83 -4.51
CA GLU A 71 18.59 1.56 -3.24
C GLU A 71 18.93 3.05 -3.41
N GLU A 72 19.86 3.36 -4.31
CA GLU A 72 20.17 4.75 -4.68
C GLU A 72 18.96 5.43 -5.35
N ALA A 73 18.31 4.73 -6.28
CA ALA A 73 17.11 5.20 -6.95
C ALA A 73 15.93 5.42 -5.99
N GLN A 74 15.76 4.52 -5.02
CA GLN A 74 14.76 4.65 -3.95
C GLN A 74 15.02 5.86 -3.06
N LYS A 75 16.29 6.16 -2.75
CA LYS A 75 16.66 7.34 -1.96
C LYS A 75 16.37 8.65 -2.69
N ILE A 76 16.63 8.71 -4.00
CA ILE A 76 16.37 9.90 -4.82
C ILE A 76 14.86 10.12 -5.01
N SER A 77 14.12 9.04 -5.26
CA SER A 77 12.69 9.12 -5.55
C SER A 77 11.79 9.21 -4.33
N GLY A 78 12.26 8.75 -3.16
CA GLY A 78 11.43 8.57 -1.97
C GLY A 78 10.46 7.38 -2.07
N ILE A 79 10.60 6.52 -3.09
CA ILE A 79 9.72 5.39 -3.34
C ILE A 79 10.41 4.09 -2.98
N LYS A 80 9.68 3.17 -2.35
CA LYS A 80 10.11 1.77 -2.22
C LYS A 80 9.76 1.02 -3.50
N PHE A 81 10.73 0.33 -4.09
CA PHE A 81 10.50 -0.47 -5.28
C PHE A 81 11.27 -1.78 -5.23
N ALA A 82 10.56 -2.86 -4.89
CA ALA A 82 11.08 -4.20 -5.02
C ALA A 82 11.01 -4.62 -6.48
N VAL A 83 12.18 -4.88 -7.06
CA VAL A 83 12.34 -5.21 -8.47
C VAL A 83 13.35 -6.34 -8.58
N PRO A 84 13.13 -7.34 -9.44
CA PRO A 84 14.13 -8.37 -9.65
C PRO A 84 15.37 -7.77 -10.32
N GLU A 85 16.52 -8.42 -10.13
CA GLU A 85 17.74 -8.04 -10.86
C GLU A 85 17.57 -8.33 -12.36
N TYR A 86 17.67 -7.27 -13.17
CA TYR A 86 17.68 -7.38 -14.62
C TYR A 86 19.12 -7.29 -15.15
N SER A 87 19.51 -8.24 -16.01
CA SER A 87 20.77 -8.14 -16.75
C SER A 87 20.67 -7.00 -17.78
N GLN A 88 21.72 -6.18 -17.89
CA GLN A 88 21.80 -5.08 -18.88
C GLN A 88 20.67 -4.05 -18.73
N SER A 89 20.46 -3.56 -17.50
CA SER A 89 19.50 -2.49 -17.21
C SER A 89 20.18 -1.17 -16.84
N THR A 90 19.57 -0.05 -17.24
CA THR A 90 19.87 1.28 -16.70
C THR A 90 18.80 1.66 -15.68
N ILE A 91 19.22 2.11 -14.49
CA ILE A 91 18.33 2.56 -13.42
C ILE A 91 18.37 4.08 -13.39
N LEU A 92 17.21 4.71 -13.43
CA LEU A 92 17.03 6.16 -13.45
C LEU A 92 16.06 6.54 -12.32
N ALA A 93 16.32 7.63 -11.62
CA ALA A 93 15.42 8.13 -10.58
C ALA A 93 15.30 9.65 -10.58
N CYS A 94 14.09 10.14 -10.30
CA CYS A 94 13.82 11.51 -9.92
C CYS A 94 12.88 11.51 -8.72
N GLU A 95 12.64 12.67 -8.10
CA GLU A 95 11.64 12.79 -7.05
C GLU A 95 10.30 12.19 -7.50
N GLY A 96 9.74 11.25 -6.73
CA GLY A 96 8.47 10.61 -7.01
C GLY A 96 8.45 9.59 -8.16
N MET A 97 9.59 9.23 -8.78
CA MET A 97 9.61 8.19 -9.82
C MET A 97 10.93 7.42 -9.92
N ILE A 98 10.83 6.11 -10.12
CA ILE A 98 11.93 5.24 -10.53
C ILE A 98 11.61 4.68 -11.91
N GLU A 99 12.59 4.70 -12.80
CA GLU A 99 12.52 4.12 -14.14
C GLU A 99 13.67 3.13 -14.34
N ILE A 100 13.35 1.96 -14.89
CA ILE A 100 14.32 0.91 -15.21
C ILE A 100 14.17 0.60 -16.69
N GLN A 101 15.25 0.77 -17.44
CA GLN A 101 15.31 0.49 -18.86
C GLN A 101 16.07 -0.82 -19.09
N ILE A 102 15.44 -1.79 -19.75
CA ILE A 102 16.00 -3.12 -20.01
C ILE A 102 16.10 -3.30 -21.53
N ALA A 103 17.25 -3.73 -22.03
CA ALA A 103 17.38 -4.07 -23.44
C ALA A 103 16.49 -5.28 -23.80
N LYS A 104 15.58 -5.11 -24.77
CA LYS A 104 14.79 -6.21 -25.33
C LYS A 104 15.53 -6.87 -26.50
N ASP A 105 16.14 -6.05 -27.33
CA ASP A 105 17.03 -6.42 -28.43
C ASP A 105 18.02 -5.26 -28.68
N GLU A 106 18.78 -5.30 -29.78
CA GLU A 106 19.82 -4.29 -30.07
C GLU A 106 19.31 -2.86 -30.20
N ILE A 107 18.02 -2.65 -30.45
CA ILE A 107 17.45 -1.33 -30.74
C ILE A 107 16.20 -0.98 -29.91
N HIS A 108 15.57 -1.96 -29.26
CA HIS A 108 14.37 -1.74 -28.45
C HIS A 108 14.64 -1.93 -26.96
N THR A 109 14.07 -1.03 -26.16
CA THR A 109 14.14 -1.04 -24.70
C THR A 109 12.74 -1.24 -24.11
N ILE A 110 12.64 -2.10 -23.10
CA ILE A 110 11.49 -2.17 -22.22
C ILE A 110 11.73 -1.20 -21.06
N THR A 111 10.77 -0.32 -20.82
CA THR A 111 10.80 0.65 -19.73
C THR A 111 9.83 0.19 -18.65
N ILE A 112 10.32 0.01 -17.44
CA ILE A 112 9.53 -0.25 -16.24
C ILE A 112 9.53 1.01 -15.40
N ARG A 113 8.37 1.44 -14.90
CA ARG A 113 8.27 2.61 -14.03
C ARG A 113 7.51 2.29 -12.76
N LYS A 114 7.93 2.91 -11.67
CA LYS A 114 7.15 3.01 -10.44
C LYS A 114 7.03 4.46 -9.99
N SER A 115 5.81 4.88 -9.68
CA SER A 115 5.48 6.17 -9.09
C SER A 115 4.63 5.98 -7.84
N ALA A 116 4.66 6.95 -6.92
CA ALA A 116 3.75 7.00 -5.78
C ALA A 116 2.33 7.40 -6.23
N ASP A 117 2.23 8.15 -7.33
CA ASP A 117 0.95 8.62 -7.85
C ASP A 117 0.12 7.50 -8.48
N GLU A 118 -1.19 7.66 -8.37
CA GLU A 118 -2.17 6.86 -9.09
C GLU A 118 -2.26 7.27 -10.56
N GLY A 119 -2.48 6.29 -11.43
CA GLY A 119 -2.81 6.53 -12.83
C GLY A 119 -1.69 6.12 -13.77
N ASP A 120 -1.82 6.52 -15.02
CA ASP A 120 -0.96 6.02 -16.09
C ASP A 120 0.41 6.72 -16.12
N ASN A 121 1.45 5.99 -15.70
CA ASN A 121 2.83 6.44 -15.74
C ASN A 121 3.65 5.83 -16.91
N THR A 122 3.00 5.21 -17.90
CA THR A 122 3.65 4.45 -18.99
C THR A 122 4.55 5.29 -19.90
N GLY A 123 4.35 6.62 -19.91
CA GLY A 123 5.03 7.55 -20.81
C GLY A 123 4.57 7.47 -22.27
N LEU A 124 3.58 6.63 -22.58
CA LEU A 124 3.00 6.54 -23.91
C LEU A 124 1.82 7.51 -24.05
N PHE A 125 2.05 8.63 -24.71
CA PHE A 125 1.01 9.58 -25.06
C PHE A 125 0.41 9.22 -26.42
N GLY A 126 -0.91 9.23 -26.54
CA GLY A 126 -1.62 8.91 -27.79
C GLY A 126 -2.93 8.15 -27.57
N ASP A 127 -3.68 7.95 -28.65
CA ASP A 127 -5.00 7.32 -28.65
C ASP A 127 -4.89 5.78 -28.68
N TYR A 128 -4.53 5.18 -27.54
CA TYR A 128 -4.50 3.73 -27.38
C TYR A 128 -5.84 3.17 -26.92
N GLN A 129 -6.21 1.99 -27.41
CA GLN A 129 -7.35 1.23 -26.88
C GLN A 129 -6.97 0.59 -25.55
N LEU A 130 -7.76 0.85 -24.51
CA LEU A 130 -7.55 0.30 -23.18
C LEU A 130 -8.27 -1.03 -23.01
N LYS A 131 -7.55 -2.06 -22.54
CA LYS A 131 -8.12 -3.37 -22.22
C LYS A 131 -7.69 -3.79 -20.81
N LYS A 132 -8.65 -4.16 -19.97
CA LYS A 132 -8.39 -4.65 -18.61
C LYS A 132 -8.20 -6.17 -18.59
N ILE A 133 -7.25 -6.64 -17.79
CA ILE A 133 -6.99 -8.06 -17.49
C ILE A 133 -6.62 -8.21 -16.02
N ASN A 134 -6.70 -9.42 -15.47
CA ASN A 134 -6.19 -9.71 -14.13
C ASN A 134 -4.84 -10.43 -14.20
N ILE A 135 -3.91 -10.04 -13.32
CA ILE A 135 -2.63 -10.71 -13.04
C ILE A 135 -2.52 -10.78 -11.52
N GLY A 136 -2.57 -11.99 -10.95
CA GLY A 136 -2.84 -12.17 -9.52
C GLY A 136 -4.13 -11.47 -9.11
N ASP A 137 -4.08 -10.70 -8.03
CA ASP A 137 -5.18 -9.88 -7.52
C ASP A 137 -5.19 -8.45 -8.10
N CYS A 138 -4.24 -8.12 -8.99
CA CYS A 138 -4.14 -6.80 -9.60
C CYS A 138 -4.96 -6.72 -10.90
N GLU A 139 -5.80 -5.68 -11.01
CA GLU A 139 -6.44 -5.30 -12.27
C GLU A 139 -5.46 -4.44 -13.11
N VAL A 140 -5.01 -4.99 -14.23
CA VAL A 140 -4.01 -4.39 -15.11
C VAL A 140 -4.68 -3.81 -16.35
N THR A 141 -4.35 -2.56 -16.66
CA THR A 141 -4.78 -1.88 -17.89
C THR A 141 -3.71 -2.00 -18.97
N LEU A 142 -4.06 -2.63 -20.09
CA LEU A 142 -3.24 -2.73 -21.29
C LEU A 142 -3.54 -1.56 -22.23
N LYS A 143 -2.51 -0.91 -22.76
CA LYS A 143 -2.59 -0.02 -23.91
C LYS A 143 -2.32 -0.80 -25.19
N THR A 144 -3.31 -0.81 -26.06
CA THR A 144 -3.27 -1.58 -27.30
C THR A 144 -3.52 -0.72 -28.53
N GLU A 145 -2.89 -1.09 -29.63
CA GLU A 145 -3.11 -0.52 -30.95
C GLU A 145 -3.14 -1.67 -31.96
N ASN A 146 -4.19 -1.77 -32.79
CA ASN A 146 -4.35 -2.83 -33.78
C ASN A 146 -4.19 -4.25 -33.20
N GLY A 147 -4.68 -4.47 -31.98
CA GLY A 147 -4.58 -5.76 -31.26
C GLY A 147 -3.19 -6.09 -30.69
N LYS A 148 -2.22 -5.19 -30.82
CA LYS A 148 -0.87 -5.31 -30.27
C LYS A 148 -0.74 -4.51 -28.97
N ILE A 149 0.07 -5.00 -28.03
CA ILE A 149 0.25 -4.37 -26.72
C ILE A 149 1.53 -3.54 -26.74
N TYR A 150 1.46 -2.28 -26.31
CA TYR A 150 2.63 -1.38 -26.23
C TYR A 150 2.97 -0.99 -24.79
N ALA A 151 1.96 -1.00 -23.91
CA ALA A 151 2.20 -0.82 -22.49
C ALA A 151 1.14 -1.53 -21.65
N ALA A 152 1.46 -1.69 -20.38
CA ALA A 152 0.57 -2.15 -19.34
C ALA A 152 0.87 -1.40 -18.05
N TYR A 153 -0.14 -1.11 -17.26
CA TYR A 153 0.02 -0.53 -15.94
C TYR A 153 -1.04 -1.03 -14.98
N PHE A 154 -0.72 -1.02 -13.69
CA PHE A 154 -1.69 -1.22 -12.62
C PHE A 154 -1.34 -0.31 -11.44
N THR A 155 -2.36 0.06 -10.68
CA THR A 155 -2.24 0.83 -9.45
C THR A 155 -2.50 -0.09 -8.29
N GLY A 156 -1.52 -0.24 -7.40
CA GLY A 156 -1.68 -0.91 -6.11
C GLY A 156 -1.73 0.10 -4.97
N GLU A 157 -1.71 -0.40 -3.73
CA GLU A 157 -1.70 0.43 -2.51
C GLU A 157 -0.49 1.38 -2.44
N ASP A 158 0.67 0.93 -2.95
CA ASP A 158 1.93 1.69 -2.90
C ASP A 158 2.21 2.46 -4.20
N GLY A 159 1.16 2.78 -4.96
CA GLY A 159 1.25 3.53 -6.21
C GLY A 159 1.26 2.67 -7.48
N THR A 160 1.63 3.28 -8.60
CA THR A 160 1.48 2.69 -9.94
C THR A 160 2.78 2.06 -10.44
N ILE A 161 2.68 0.84 -10.97
CA ILE A 161 3.75 0.19 -11.74
C ILE A 161 3.31 0.08 -13.21
N SER A 162 4.20 0.40 -14.13
CA SER A 162 3.99 0.16 -15.56
C SER A 162 5.16 -0.48 -16.27
N ILE A 163 4.85 -1.06 -17.43
CA ILE A 163 5.80 -1.55 -18.41
C ILE A 163 5.39 -0.98 -19.77
N SER A 164 6.33 -0.39 -20.50
CA SER A 164 6.12 0.09 -21.86
C SER A 164 7.28 -0.29 -22.78
N CYS A 165 7.01 -0.36 -24.07
CA CYS A 165 8.02 -0.62 -25.08
C CYS A 165 7.60 0.03 -26.41
N ASN A 166 8.58 0.50 -27.18
CA ASN A 166 8.35 1.07 -28.51
C ASN A 166 8.06 0.00 -29.58
N THR A 167 8.20 -1.28 -29.25
CA THR A 167 7.81 -2.42 -30.09
C THR A 167 6.73 -3.25 -29.40
N PRO A 168 5.81 -3.90 -30.15
CA PRO A 168 4.78 -4.75 -29.60
C PRO A 168 5.30 -5.81 -28.62
N LEU A 169 4.69 -5.86 -27.43
CA LEU A 169 4.91 -6.88 -26.42
C LEU A 169 3.91 -8.03 -26.59
N LYS A 170 4.35 -9.27 -26.35
CA LYS A 170 3.44 -10.42 -26.25
C LYS A 170 2.72 -10.37 -24.91
N LEU A 171 1.44 -10.78 -24.89
CA LEU A 171 0.68 -10.85 -23.65
C LEU A 171 1.36 -11.75 -22.59
N SER A 172 2.01 -12.83 -23.00
CA SER A 172 2.76 -13.71 -22.10
C SER A 172 3.98 -13.01 -21.47
N GLU A 173 4.67 -12.14 -22.22
CA GLU A 173 5.82 -11.37 -21.71
C GLU A 173 5.35 -10.34 -20.67
N VAL A 174 4.30 -9.57 -21.01
CA VAL A 174 3.69 -8.59 -20.08
C VAL A 174 3.24 -9.28 -18.80
N LYS A 175 2.56 -10.44 -18.92
CA LYS A 175 2.11 -11.21 -17.76
C LYS A 175 3.27 -11.68 -16.89
N ALA A 176 4.31 -12.24 -17.47
CA ALA A 176 5.46 -12.74 -16.73
C ALA A 176 6.17 -11.61 -15.98
N MET A 177 6.43 -10.47 -16.64
CA MET A 177 7.13 -9.35 -16.02
C MET A 177 6.31 -8.69 -14.90
N LEU A 178 5.02 -8.43 -15.14
CA LEU A 178 4.16 -7.84 -14.10
C LEU A 178 3.93 -8.79 -12.95
N GLN A 179 3.74 -10.09 -13.20
CA GLN A 179 3.62 -11.08 -12.12
C GLN A 179 4.90 -11.12 -11.28
N GLN A 180 6.07 -11.10 -11.90
CA GLN A 180 7.34 -11.06 -11.17
C GLN A 180 7.47 -9.78 -10.32
N LEU A 181 7.08 -8.61 -10.84
CA LEU A 181 7.08 -7.36 -10.07
C LEU A 181 6.09 -7.38 -8.91
N ILE A 182 4.92 -8.00 -9.10
CA ILE A 182 3.93 -8.22 -8.04
C ILE A 182 4.51 -9.16 -6.99
N ASP A 183 5.10 -10.28 -7.39
CA ASP A 183 5.69 -11.27 -6.48
C ASP A 183 6.86 -10.67 -5.69
N GLU A 184 7.75 -9.89 -6.32
CA GLU A 184 8.82 -9.18 -5.60
C GLU A 184 8.25 -8.10 -4.66
N GLY A 185 7.19 -7.40 -5.05
CA GLY A 185 6.48 -6.47 -4.18
C GLY A 185 5.88 -7.16 -2.96
N THR A 186 5.24 -8.31 -3.15
CA THR A 186 4.66 -9.13 -2.08
C THR A 186 5.73 -9.71 -1.18
N LYS A 187 6.79 -10.31 -1.74
CA LYS A 187 7.96 -10.77 -0.97
C LYS A 187 8.60 -9.63 -0.21
N ALA A 188 8.72 -8.44 -0.78
CA ALA A 188 9.26 -7.30 -0.07
C ALA A 188 8.32 -6.86 1.06
N LYS A 189 7.00 -6.92 0.89
CA LYS A 189 6.03 -6.70 1.99
C LYS A 189 6.13 -7.78 3.07
N GLU A 190 6.35 -9.03 2.68
CA GLU A 190 6.63 -10.15 3.59
C GLU A 190 8.04 -10.03 4.23
N ASP A 191 9.01 -9.40 3.57
CA ASP A 191 10.31 -9.01 4.11
C ASP A 191 10.23 -7.68 4.91
N TYR A 192 9.13 -6.93 4.80
CA TYR A 192 8.74 -5.93 5.80
C TYR A 192 8.09 -6.60 7.03
N THR A 193 7.80 -7.90 6.97
CA THR A 193 7.70 -8.78 8.15
C THR A 193 8.99 -9.56 8.47
N SER A 194 10.01 -9.56 7.59
CA SER A 194 11.38 -10.01 7.90
C SER A 194 12.48 -9.44 6.97
N ALA A 195 13.25 -8.44 7.45
CA ALA A 195 14.46 -7.86 6.83
C ALA A 195 14.35 -6.44 6.22
N SER A 196 14.27 -5.46 7.11
CA SER A 196 15.16 -4.29 7.00
C SER A 196 16.61 -4.75 7.17
N THR A 197 17.57 -4.20 6.44
CA THR A 197 19.03 -4.38 6.64
C THR A 197 19.55 -3.75 7.96
N GLY A 198 18.69 -3.61 8.95
CA GLY A 198 19.04 -3.58 10.37
C GLY A 198 19.11 -4.99 10.94
N MET A 199 19.36 -5.09 12.24
CA MET A 199 19.27 -6.34 13.01
C MET A 199 18.06 -7.20 12.56
N PRO A 200 18.20 -8.54 12.42
CA PRO A 200 17.09 -9.43 12.06
C PRO A 200 15.84 -9.07 12.86
N ASN A 201 14.66 -9.08 12.22
CA ASN A 201 13.39 -8.79 12.91
C ASN A 201 13.38 -9.60 14.22
N PRO A 202 13.41 -8.93 15.38
CA PRO A 202 13.63 -9.62 16.64
C PRO A 202 12.36 -10.35 17.12
N PHE A 203 11.21 -10.11 16.47
CA PHE A 203 9.94 -10.75 16.76
C PHE A 203 9.89 -12.15 16.14
N ILE A 204 9.62 -13.14 17.00
CA ILE A 204 9.44 -14.54 16.63
C ILE A 204 7.98 -14.88 16.90
N GLU A 205 7.23 -15.22 15.84
CA GLU A 205 5.84 -15.70 15.98
C GLU A 205 5.82 -17.05 16.72
N CYS A 206 4.89 -17.19 17.65
CA CYS A 206 4.77 -18.34 18.55
C CYS A 206 3.37 -18.94 18.47
N ASN A 207 3.28 -20.27 18.56
CA ASN A 207 1.98 -20.95 18.61
C ASN A 207 1.32 -20.87 19.99
N THR A 208 2.11 -20.68 21.06
CA THR A 208 1.64 -20.68 22.44
C THR A 208 2.33 -19.61 23.27
N LEU A 209 1.65 -19.13 24.33
CA LEU A 209 2.26 -18.22 25.32
C LEU A 209 3.44 -18.87 26.04
N GLU A 210 3.45 -20.19 26.20
CA GLU A 210 4.55 -20.92 26.83
C GLU A 210 5.83 -20.86 25.99
N ASP A 211 5.71 -21.03 24.67
CA ASP A 211 6.84 -20.91 23.75
C ASP A 211 7.37 -19.48 23.71
N ALA A 212 6.46 -18.50 23.66
CA ALA A 212 6.81 -17.09 23.69
C ALA A 212 7.56 -16.72 24.98
N ALA A 213 7.08 -17.21 26.13
CA ALA A 213 7.69 -16.97 27.43
C ALA A 213 9.12 -17.51 27.52
N LYS A 214 9.39 -18.70 26.96
CA LYS A 214 10.75 -19.29 26.90
C LYS A 214 11.72 -18.43 26.09
N ILE A 215 11.26 -17.87 24.97
CA ILE A 215 12.07 -17.02 24.09
C ILE A 215 12.34 -15.67 24.76
N ALA A 216 11.31 -15.04 25.29
CA ALA A 216 11.40 -13.71 25.89
C ALA A 216 12.02 -13.71 27.30
N GLN A 217 12.10 -14.88 27.95
CA GLN A 217 12.46 -15.03 29.36
C GLN A 217 11.52 -14.29 30.32
N VAL A 218 10.24 -14.18 29.95
CA VAL A 218 9.19 -13.59 30.80
C VAL A 218 7.91 -14.42 30.68
N ASN A 219 7.36 -14.83 31.83
CA ASN A 219 6.05 -15.49 31.85
C ASN A 219 4.96 -14.44 31.70
N ILE A 220 3.97 -14.70 30.86
CA ILE A 220 2.78 -13.87 30.69
C ILE A 220 1.53 -14.73 30.89
N LYS A 221 0.55 -14.21 31.63
CA LYS A 221 -0.79 -14.79 31.72
C LYS A 221 -1.78 -13.75 31.22
N LEU A 222 -2.59 -14.17 30.25
CA LEU A 222 -3.68 -13.38 29.69
C LEU A 222 -4.96 -14.21 29.72
N PRO A 223 -6.13 -13.57 29.66
CA PRO A 223 -7.39 -14.28 29.47
C PRO A 223 -7.35 -15.10 28.17
N GLU A 224 -8.00 -16.26 28.15
CA GLU A 224 -8.14 -17.05 26.92
C GLU A 224 -9.13 -16.36 25.97
N TYR A 225 -8.63 -15.85 24.85
CA TYR A 225 -9.45 -15.38 23.74
C TYR A 225 -9.30 -16.30 22.53
N SER A 226 -10.39 -16.50 21.79
CA SER A 226 -10.47 -17.49 20.72
C SER A 226 -9.56 -17.24 19.52
N GLN A 227 -9.09 -16.00 19.32
CA GLN A 227 -8.25 -15.60 18.20
C GLN A 227 -7.22 -14.57 18.68
N CYS A 228 -5.94 -14.90 18.55
CA CYS A 228 -4.83 -13.98 18.79
C CYS A 228 -3.61 -14.40 17.98
N THR A 229 -2.68 -13.46 17.79
CA THR A 229 -1.34 -13.72 17.28
C THR A 229 -0.33 -13.44 18.39
N ILE A 230 0.64 -14.33 18.57
CA ILE A 230 1.61 -14.26 19.67
C ILE A 230 3.01 -14.09 19.09
N TYR A 231 3.75 -13.11 19.59
CA TYR A 231 5.14 -12.88 19.25
C TYR A 231 6.02 -12.83 20.50
N ALA A 232 7.29 -13.15 20.33
CA ALA A 232 8.30 -13.00 21.37
C ALA A 232 9.54 -12.30 20.83
N VAL A 233 10.09 -11.39 21.62
CA VAL A 233 11.41 -10.82 21.39
C VAL A 233 12.39 -11.44 22.38
N LYS A 234 13.45 -12.07 21.83
CA LYS A 234 14.42 -12.84 22.63
C LYS A 234 14.98 -12.01 23.79
N ASN A 235 14.86 -12.55 25.02
CA ASN A 235 15.32 -11.92 26.26
C ASN A 235 14.75 -10.51 26.51
N SER A 236 13.54 -10.22 26.04
CA SER A 236 12.93 -8.90 26.15
C SER A 236 11.47 -8.96 26.60
N PHE A 237 10.53 -9.20 25.68
CA PHE A 237 9.10 -9.18 26.00
C PHE A 237 8.31 -10.16 25.13
N VAL A 238 7.12 -10.52 25.63
CA VAL A 238 6.07 -11.18 24.84
C VAL A 238 5.09 -10.13 24.36
N GLU A 239 4.62 -10.25 23.12
CA GLU A 239 3.56 -9.45 22.53
C GLU A 239 2.40 -10.34 22.10
N VAL A 240 1.17 -9.93 22.39
CA VAL A 240 -0.04 -10.64 22.00
C VAL A 240 -1.00 -9.64 21.37
N GLN A 241 -1.42 -9.94 20.15
CA GLN A 241 -2.34 -9.10 19.38
C GLN A 241 -3.72 -9.77 19.33
N TYR A 242 -4.75 -9.05 19.76
CA TYR A 242 -6.14 -9.47 19.74
C TYR A 242 -6.92 -8.60 18.75
N PRO A 243 -7.73 -9.20 17.86
CA PRO A 243 -8.62 -8.43 17.00
C PRO A 243 -9.68 -7.73 17.84
N LEU A 244 -9.73 -6.40 17.72
CA LEU A 244 -10.80 -5.57 18.27
C LEU A 244 -11.99 -5.54 17.31
N ASN A 245 -11.72 -5.43 16.01
CA ASN A 245 -12.69 -5.48 14.92
C ASN A 245 -12.02 -6.03 13.65
N GLU A 246 -12.69 -5.95 12.49
CA GLU A 246 -12.18 -6.49 11.22
C GLU A 246 -10.87 -5.82 10.74
N THR A 247 -10.57 -4.61 11.22
CA THR A 247 -9.48 -3.76 10.71
C THR A 247 -8.51 -3.28 11.79
N SER A 248 -8.71 -3.67 13.06
CA SER A 248 -7.96 -3.08 14.18
C SER A 248 -7.72 -4.08 15.28
N ASN A 249 -6.55 -3.97 15.91
CA ASN A 249 -6.11 -4.82 17.02
C ASN A 249 -5.90 -4.03 18.31
N ILE A 250 -5.97 -4.76 19.41
CA ILE A 250 -5.36 -4.40 20.69
C ILE A 250 -4.07 -5.22 20.82
N THR A 251 -2.99 -4.56 21.18
CA THR A 251 -1.70 -5.19 21.44
C THR A 251 -1.39 -5.12 22.92
N ILE A 252 -1.11 -6.28 23.52
CA ILE A 252 -0.70 -6.41 24.92
C ILE A 252 0.74 -6.92 24.94
N ARG A 253 1.63 -6.21 25.67
CA ARG A 253 3.00 -6.67 25.91
C ARG A 253 3.25 -6.91 27.38
N LYS A 254 4.18 -7.82 27.69
CA LYS A 254 4.77 -7.98 29.02
C LYS A 254 6.28 -8.13 28.94
N SER A 255 7.00 -7.38 29.78
CA SER A 255 8.44 -7.53 30.00
C SER A 255 8.74 -7.72 31.49
N ALA A 256 9.94 -8.19 31.83
CA ALA A 256 10.36 -8.35 33.23
C ALA A 256 10.82 -7.03 33.89
N GLY A 257 10.97 -5.95 33.12
CA GLY A 257 11.40 -4.64 33.62
C GLY A 257 10.24 -3.80 34.17
N GLU A 258 10.59 -2.62 34.70
CA GLU A 258 9.63 -1.63 35.24
C GLU A 258 9.37 -0.48 34.24
N GLU A 259 10.02 -0.49 33.08
CA GLU A 259 9.91 0.57 32.07
C GLU A 259 8.62 0.45 31.25
N ASP A 260 8.17 1.58 30.68
CA ASP A 260 7.08 1.62 29.71
C ASP A 260 7.50 0.97 28.39
N ILE A 261 6.84 -0.12 28.04
CA ILE A 261 7.10 -0.92 26.83
C ILE A 261 6.04 -0.73 25.74
N SER A 262 5.14 0.25 25.88
CA SER A 262 4.08 0.51 24.90
C SER A 262 4.65 0.93 23.53
N GLY A 263 5.77 1.65 23.53
CA GLY A 263 6.30 2.28 22.32
C GLY A 263 5.44 3.44 21.81
N VAL A 264 4.46 3.89 22.59
CA VAL A 264 3.58 5.03 22.27
C VAL A 264 3.93 6.16 23.22
N TYR A 265 4.61 7.19 22.72
CA TYR A 265 5.07 8.34 23.51
C TYR A 265 4.29 9.63 23.22
N ASP A 266 3.34 9.56 22.29
CA ASP A 266 2.48 10.68 21.93
C ASP A 266 1.27 10.77 22.88
N GLY A 267 0.72 11.98 23.03
CA GLY A 267 -0.51 12.23 23.77
C GLY A 267 -0.33 12.79 25.18
N LYS A 268 -1.44 13.07 25.84
CA LYS A 268 -1.48 13.56 27.23
C LYS A 268 -1.46 12.38 28.19
N GLU A 269 -0.51 12.39 29.12
CA GLU A 269 -0.44 11.41 30.20
C GLU A 269 -1.39 11.74 31.37
N MET A 270 -1.97 10.69 31.95
CA MET A 270 -2.66 10.72 33.23
C MET A 270 -2.58 9.34 33.90
N GLN A 271 -3.11 9.23 35.12
CA GLN A 271 -3.18 7.98 35.86
C GLN A 271 -4.64 7.63 36.16
N LEU A 272 -4.99 6.36 35.96
CA LEU A 272 -6.23 5.74 36.37
C LEU A 272 -5.94 4.68 37.42
N HIS A 273 -6.99 4.18 38.06
CA HIS A 273 -6.89 3.04 38.97
C HIS A 273 -7.77 1.92 38.42
N SER A 274 -7.25 0.70 38.40
CA SER A 274 -8.03 -0.50 38.09
C SER A 274 -9.08 -0.76 39.19
N THR A 275 -10.02 -1.68 38.95
CA THR A 275 -11.02 -2.06 39.97
C THR A 275 -10.36 -2.66 41.21
N ASP A 276 -9.22 -3.33 41.04
CA ASP A 276 -8.42 -3.94 42.11
C ASP A 276 -7.37 -2.97 42.70
N GLY A 277 -7.40 -1.69 42.33
CA GLY A 277 -6.57 -0.64 42.92
C GLY A 277 -5.15 -0.56 42.37
N VAL A 278 -4.87 -1.15 41.20
CA VAL A 278 -3.59 -1.02 40.50
C VAL A 278 -3.51 0.34 39.82
N ASP A 279 -2.40 1.06 40.01
CA ASP A 279 -2.13 2.32 39.33
C ASP A 279 -1.79 2.07 37.85
N VAL A 280 -2.60 2.65 36.96
CA VAL A 280 -2.46 2.50 35.50
C VAL A 280 -2.09 3.84 34.89
N ASN A 281 -0.93 3.92 34.26
CA ASN A 281 -0.55 5.07 33.47
C ASN A 281 -1.17 4.97 32.09
N VAL A 282 -1.75 6.05 31.60
CA VAL A 282 -2.50 6.05 30.34
C VAL A 282 -2.19 7.29 29.51
N ARG A 283 -2.22 7.13 28.18
CA ARG A 283 -2.06 8.24 27.23
C ARG A 283 -3.32 8.46 26.43
N LEU A 284 -3.65 9.74 26.26
CA LEU A 284 -4.83 10.18 25.53
C LEU A 284 -4.45 11.06 24.35
N LYS A 285 -5.18 10.88 23.25
CA LYS A 285 -5.17 11.77 22.09
C LYS A 285 -6.61 12.14 21.77
N ASP A 286 -6.87 13.44 21.67
CA ASP A 286 -8.21 13.98 21.42
C ASP A 286 -9.29 13.47 22.40
N GLY A 287 -8.91 13.30 23.67
CA GLY A 287 -9.79 12.83 24.74
C GLY A 287 -10.07 11.33 24.76
N LYS A 288 -9.47 10.56 23.83
CA LYS A 288 -9.58 9.10 23.75
C LYS A 288 -8.28 8.42 24.12
N PHE A 289 -8.35 7.18 24.59
CA PHE A 289 -7.17 6.45 25.03
C PHE A 289 -6.46 5.75 23.90
N ILE A 290 -5.14 5.88 23.86
CA ILE A 290 -4.29 5.28 22.81
C ILE A 290 -3.26 4.29 23.38
N SER A 291 -2.90 4.42 24.66
CA SER A 291 -2.08 3.44 25.35
C SER A 291 -2.32 3.42 26.85
N ALA A 292 -1.95 2.31 27.48
CA ALA A 292 -1.87 2.13 28.91
C ALA A 292 -0.63 1.31 29.28
N TYR A 293 -0.07 1.51 30.47
CA TYR A 293 0.90 0.59 31.06
C TYR A 293 0.79 0.60 32.59
N PHE A 294 1.10 -0.55 33.20
CA PHE A 294 1.13 -0.72 34.64
C PHE A 294 2.18 -1.77 35.01
N THR A 295 2.78 -1.62 36.18
CA THR A 295 3.86 -2.49 36.68
C THR A 295 3.34 -3.32 37.84
N GLY A 296 3.46 -4.64 37.72
CA GLY A 296 3.21 -5.58 38.81
C GLY A 296 4.52 -6.15 39.37
N ASP A 297 4.40 -7.05 40.35
CA ASP A 297 5.55 -7.67 41.03
C ASP A 297 6.48 -8.47 40.09
N ASP A 298 5.96 -8.93 38.95
CA ASP A 298 6.66 -9.78 37.98
C ASP A 298 6.90 -9.09 36.62
N GLY A 299 6.79 -7.76 36.58
CA GLY A 299 7.15 -6.91 35.45
C GLY A 299 6.04 -5.97 34.97
N THR A 300 6.33 -5.23 33.90
CA THR A 300 5.41 -4.25 33.30
C THR A 300 4.59 -4.86 32.17
N TYR A 301 3.29 -4.54 32.19
CA TYR A 301 2.37 -4.72 31.08
C TYR A 301 2.16 -3.41 30.34
N SER A 302 2.01 -3.47 29.01
CA SER A 302 1.51 -2.35 28.20
C SER A 302 0.37 -2.78 27.30
N ILE A 303 -0.52 -1.85 27.00
CA ILE A 303 -1.66 -2.01 26.10
C ILE A 303 -1.59 -0.87 25.08
N THR A 304 -1.65 -1.18 23.79
CA THR A 304 -1.79 -0.20 22.70
C THR A 304 -2.95 -0.60 21.80
N CYS A 305 -3.62 0.40 21.23
CA CYS A 305 -4.85 0.19 20.46
C CYS A 305 -4.71 0.90 19.11
N ASP A 306 -5.00 0.20 18.01
CA ASP A 306 -4.98 0.80 16.67
C ASP A 306 -6.10 1.85 16.53
N GLU A 307 -7.26 1.55 17.12
CA GLU A 307 -8.35 2.50 17.28
C GLU A 307 -8.43 2.99 18.74
N PRO A 308 -8.60 4.31 18.98
CA PRO A 308 -8.66 4.83 20.33
C PRO A 308 -9.88 4.31 21.10
N LEU A 309 -9.63 3.86 22.33
CA LEU A 309 -10.64 3.29 23.22
C LEU A 309 -11.24 4.34 24.18
N GLU A 310 -12.41 4.03 24.71
CA GLU A 310 -13.04 4.73 25.82
C GLU A 310 -12.48 4.25 27.18
N ALA A 311 -12.68 5.05 28.24
CA ALA A 311 -12.10 4.77 29.57
C ALA A 311 -12.50 3.41 30.15
N ASN A 312 -13.77 3.04 29.99
CA ASN A 312 -14.31 1.77 30.49
C ASN A 312 -13.73 0.56 29.76
N GLU A 313 -13.36 0.71 28.49
CA GLU A 313 -12.80 -0.36 27.67
C GLU A 313 -11.36 -0.67 28.08
N ILE A 314 -10.52 0.36 28.26
CA ILE A 314 -9.16 0.17 28.78
C ILE A 314 -9.17 -0.43 30.18
N ILE A 315 -10.02 0.07 31.08
CA ILE A 315 -10.11 -0.47 32.45
C ILE A 315 -10.57 -1.93 32.43
N ALA A 316 -11.53 -2.29 31.60
CA ALA A 316 -11.95 -3.69 31.46
C ALA A 316 -10.81 -4.61 30.99
N ILE A 317 -9.97 -4.14 30.06
CA ILE A 317 -8.79 -4.88 29.61
C ILE A 317 -7.79 -5.04 30.76
N VAL A 318 -7.46 -3.95 31.47
CA VAL A 318 -6.55 -4.00 32.62
C VAL A 318 -7.07 -4.96 33.69
N ASP A 319 -8.33 -4.84 34.08
CA ASP A 319 -8.95 -5.71 35.08
C ASP A 319 -8.90 -7.19 34.67
N SER A 320 -9.07 -7.49 33.37
CA SER A 320 -8.95 -8.86 32.87
C SER A 320 -7.54 -9.44 33.02
N ILE A 321 -6.50 -8.61 32.84
CA ILE A 321 -5.10 -9.00 33.02
C ILE A 321 -4.79 -9.16 34.51
N VAL A 322 -5.21 -8.20 35.33
CA VAL A 322 -4.97 -8.23 36.78
C VAL A 322 -5.66 -9.47 37.38
N SER A 323 -6.91 -9.75 37.01
CA SER A 323 -7.68 -10.88 37.54
C SER A 323 -7.03 -12.25 37.28
N VAL A 324 -6.26 -12.44 36.21
CA VAL A 324 -5.59 -13.73 35.92
C VAL A 324 -4.20 -13.84 36.55
N ASN A 325 -3.67 -12.75 37.09
CA ASN A 325 -2.36 -12.67 37.74
C ASN A 325 -2.45 -12.52 39.27
N SER A 326 -3.64 -12.21 39.81
CA SER A 326 -3.96 -12.22 41.24
C SER A 326 -4.03 -13.61 41.88
#